data_AF-A0A482RIF3-F1
#
_entry.id   AF-A0A482RIF3-F1
#
_cell.length_a   1.000
_cell.length_b   1.000
_cell.length_c   1.000
_cell.angle_alpha   90.00
_cell.angle_beta   90.00
_cell.angle_gamma   90.00
#
_symmetry.space_group_name_H-M   'P 1'
#
loop_
_entity.id
_entity.type
_entity.pdbx_description
1 polymer ?
#
loop_
_entity_poly.entity_id
_entity_poly.type
_entity_poly.pdbx_seq_one_letter_code
_entity_poly.pdbx_strand_id
1 'polypeptide(L)'
;MTVGCTNLFGSFAQSFVIMGSFGRSAVNDAAGARSPLSQIISALVVVLLVLFVTPAVYYLPQAVLAAIVIMAVVKLIDVGGVRRLWRIDKRDFIVMVAAFLATLFLGVLYGVVAAMGFSLVIFIGMATQPNVEELGRETGTVIYRYVPPGALRASVCFFLKDCLIQTRARVRPAT
;
A
#
# COMPACT_ATOMS: atom_id res chain seq x y z
N MET A 1 2.74 -1.12 21.10
CA MET A 1 3.06 -1.40 22.52
C MET A 1 3.59 -2.82 22.71
N THR A 2 2.88 -3.87 22.28
CA THR A 2 3.29 -5.28 22.45
C THR A 2 4.71 -5.58 21.94
N VAL A 3 5.03 -5.26 20.68
CA VAL A 3 6.37 -5.50 20.10
C VAL A 3 7.48 -4.77 20.86
N GLY A 4 7.19 -3.56 21.38
CA GLY A 4 8.11 -2.79 22.20
C GLY A 4 8.39 -3.49 23.54
N CYS A 5 7.34 -3.94 24.23
CA CYS A 5 7.50 -4.73 25.45
C CYS A 5 8.25 -6.04 25.16
N THR A 6 7.93 -6.75 24.07
CA THR A 6 8.59 -8.00 23.69
C THR A 6 10.10 -7.81 23.46
N ASN A 7 10.50 -6.78 22.72
CA ASN A 7 11.92 -6.49 22.50
C ASN A 7 12.63 -6.03 23.79
N LEU A 8 11.93 -5.30 24.67
CA LEU A 8 12.47 -4.90 25.97
C LEU A 8 12.75 -6.12 26.85
N PHE A 9 11.79 -7.05 26.96
CA PHE A 9 11.98 -8.30 27.68
C PHE A 9 13.04 -9.21 27.03
N GLY A 10 13.06 -9.30 25.69
CA GLY A 10 14.03 -10.11 24.96
C GLY A 10 15.47 -9.63 25.08
N SER A 11 15.69 -8.33 25.29
CA SER A 11 17.04 -7.76 25.48
C SER A 11 17.75 -8.32 26.72
N PHE A 12 17.01 -8.67 27.79
CA PHE A 12 17.58 -9.32 28.98
C PHE A 12 18.10 -10.73 28.70
N ALA A 13 17.63 -11.37 27.61
CA ALA A 13 18.02 -12.71 27.19
C ALA A 13 18.94 -12.71 25.95
N GLN A 14 19.57 -11.56 25.62
CA GLN A 14 20.40 -11.38 24.41
C GLN A 14 19.69 -11.77 23.10
N SER A 15 18.39 -11.50 22.99
CA SER A 15 17.63 -11.83 21.77
C SER A 15 17.90 -10.86 20.62
N PHE A 16 17.81 -11.34 19.37
CA PHE A 16 17.74 -10.49 18.19
C PHE A 16 16.41 -9.71 18.13
N VAL A 17 16.34 -8.63 17.33
CA VAL A 17 15.12 -7.84 17.18
C VAL A 17 13.96 -8.69 16.65
N ILE A 18 12.83 -8.64 17.35
CA ILE A 18 11.63 -9.39 16.97
C ILE A 18 10.70 -8.46 16.19
N MET A 19 10.22 -8.96 15.04
CA MET A 19 9.17 -8.33 14.25
C MET A 19 8.06 -9.33 13.93
N GLY A 20 6.92 -8.83 13.45
CA GLY A 20 5.86 -9.68 12.91
C GLY A 20 6.35 -10.45 11.67
N SER A 21 5.94 -11.71 11.53
CA SER A 21 6.29 -12.55 10.39
C SER A 21 5.06 -12.91 9.57
N PHE A 22 4.98 -12.44 8.33
CA PHE A 22 3.91 -12.80 7.40
C PHE A 22 3.89 -14.30 7.12
N GLY A 23 5.07 -14.92 6.93
CA GLY A 23 5.18 -16.34 6.63
C GLY A 23 4.65 -17.23 7.76
N ARG A 24 5.04 -16.96 9.02
CA ARG A 24 4.58 -17.75 10.18
C ARG A 24 3.08 -17.57 10.43
N SER A 25 2.57 -16.34 10.30
CA SER A 25 1.14 -16.07 10.46
C SER A 25 0.30 -16.74 9.37
N ALA A 26 0.75 -16.74 8.10
CA ALA A 26 0.04 -17.39 7.00
C ALA A 26 -0.05 -18.91 7.18
N VAL A 27 1.03 -19.55 7.65
CA VAL A 27 1.01 -21.00 7.96
C VAL A 27 0.12 -21.30 9.17
N ASN A 28 0.17 -20.46 10.20
CA ASN A 28 -0.66 -20.62 11.40
C ASN A 28 -2.16 -20.42 11.07
N ASP A 29 -2.48 -19.48 10.17
CA ASP A 29 -3.84 -19.25 9.67
C ASP A 29 -4.32 -20.43 8.80
N ALA A 30 -3.48 -20.91 7.88
CA ALA A 30 -3.77 -22.10 7.08
C ALA A 30 -3.95 -23.38 7.92
N ALA A 31 -3.29 -23.46 9.08
CA ALA A 31 -3.47 -24.54 10.06
C ALA A 31 -4.76 -24.39 10.90
N GLY A 32 -5.55 -23.33 10.69
CA GLY A 32 -6.82 -23.10 11.38
C GLY A 32 -6.66 -22.62 12.82
N ALA A 33 -5.52 -22.05 13.20
CA ALA A 33 -5.28 -21.58 14.55
C ALA A 33 -6.15 -20.35 14.90
N ARG A 34 -7.05 -20.51 15.87
CA ARG A 34 -7.97 -19.43 16.30
C ARG A 34 -7.62 -18.79 17.64
N SER A 35 -6.62 -19.31 18.34
CA SER A 35 -6.24 -18.86 19.68
C SER A 35 -4.73 -18.59 19.78
N PRO A 36 -4.29 -17.71 20.71
CA PRO A 36 -2.87 -17.44 20.94
C PRO A 36 -2.11 -18.66 21.50
N LEU A 37 -2.83 -19.70 21.94
CA LEU A 37 -2.24 -20.95 22.41
C LEU A 37 -1.37 -21.62 21.34
N SER A 38 -1.71 -21.48 20.06
CA SER A 38 -0.91 -22.03 18.95
C SER A 38 0.54 -21.51 18.97
N GLN A 39 0.72 -20.22 19.29
CA GLN A 39 2.04 -19.61 19.35
C GLN A 39 2.84 -20.04 20.59
N ILE A 40 2.16 -20.26 21.71
CA ILE A 40 2.79 -20.79 22.94
C ILE A 40 3.28 -22.23 22.71
N ILE A 41 2.45 -23.07 22.09
CA ILE A 41 2.82 -24.45 21.74
C ILE A 41 3.99 -24.44 20.75
N SER A 42 3.94 -23.60 19.72
CA SER A 42 5.04 -23.47 18.75
C SER A 42 6.35 -23.03 19.43
N ALA A 43 6.29 -22.07 20.35
CA ALA A 43 7.46 -21.64 21.11
C ALA A 43 8.03 -22.76 21.99
N LEU A 44 7.17 -23.52 22.69
CA LEU A 44 7.58 -24.66 23.51
C LEU A 44 8.25 -25.75 22.66
N VAL A 45 7.68 -26.07 21.50
CA VAL A 45 8.24 -27.05 20.56
C VAL A 45 9.61 -26.59 20.05
N VAL A 46 9.78 -25.30 19.74
CA VAL A 46 11.09 -24.76 19.34
C VAL A 46 12.11 -24.90 20.46
N VAL A 47 11.76 -24.59 21.71
CA VAL A 47 12.65 -24.78 22.86
C VAL A 47 13.06 -26.24 23.02
N LEU A 48 12.09 -27.16 22.90
CA LEU A 48 12.36 -28.60 22.97
C LEU A 48 13.26 -29.08 21.83
N LEU A 49 13.01 -28.63 20.60
CA LEU A 49 13.84 -28.94 19.43
C LEU A 49 15.26 -28.43 19.60
N VAL A 50 15.45 -27.22 20.11
CA VAL A 50 16.79 -26.68 20.36
C VAL A 50 17.50 -27.47 21.47
N LEU A 51 16.80 -27.90 22.52
CA LEU A 51 17.47 -28.64 23.61
C LEU A 51 17.87 -30.07 23.20
N PHE A 52 17.02 -30.78 22.45
CA PHE A 52 17.22 -32.20 22.13
C PHE A 52 17.76 -32.44 20.72
N VAL A 53 17.41 -31.61 19.73
CA VAL A 53 17.67 -31.84 18.30
C VAL A 53 18.82 -31.00 17.75
N THR A 54 19.35 -30.02 18.50
CA THR A 54 20.58 -29.27 18.12
C THR A 54 21.75 -30.15 17.63
N PRO A 55 22.09 -31.30 18.25
CA PRO A 55 23.19 -32.13 17.71
C PRO A 55 22.89 -32.71 16.33
N ALA A 56 21.61 -32.93 15.98
CA ALA A 56 21.23 -33.37 14.64
C ALA A 56 21.28 -32.22 13.62
N VAL A 57 20.96 -30.98 14.04
CA VAL A 57 20.99 -29.80 13.17
C VAL A 57 22.41 -29.43 12.74
N TYR A 58 23.44 -29.80 13.52
CA TYR A 58 24.83 -29.54 13.17
C TYR A 58 25.28 -30.18 11.85
N TYR A 59 24.68 -31.32 11.46
CA TYR A 59 25.02 -32.03 10.22
C TYR A 59 24.32 -31.48 8.98
N LEU A 60 23.48 -30.45 9.10
CA LEU A 60 22.73 -29.92 7.96
C LEU A 60 23.68 -29.14 7.03
N PRO A 61 23.77 -29.54 5.74
CA PRO A 61 24.58 -28.81 4.78
C PRO A 61 23.98 -27.42 4.52
N GLN A 62 24.84 -26.43 4.30
CA GLN A 62 24.44 -25.04 4.02
C GLN A 62 23.47 -24.92 2.83
N ALA A 63 23.51 -25.87 1.89
CA ALA A 63 22.59 -25.95 0.77
C ALA A 63 21.11 -26.05 1.19
N VAL A 64 20.81 -26.82 2.26
CA VAL A 64 19.42 -26.99 2.74
C VAL A 64 18.91 -25.69 3.35
N LEU A 65 19.75 -24.99 4.12
CA LEU A 65 19.40 -23.68 4.69
C LEU A 65 19.14 -22.64 3.59
N ALA A 66 20.00 -22.59 2.57
CA ALA A 66 19.81 -21.69 1.43
C ALA A 66 18.51 -21.99 0.66
N ALA A 67 18.20 -23.27 0.43
CA ALA A 67 16.97 -23.67 -0.25
C ALA A 67 15.71 -23.22 0.51
N ILE A 68 15.69 -23.34 1.84
CA ILE A 68 14.57 -22.90 2.68
C ILE A 68 14.38 -21.37 2.59
N VAL A 69 15.47 -20.60 2.61
CA VAL A 69 15.41 -19.13 2.49
C VAL A 69 14.89 -18.72 1.11
N ILE A 70 15.38 -19.32 0.03
CA ILE A 70 14.91 -19.03 -1.33
C ILE A 70 13.41 -19.33 -1.46
N MET A 71 12.96 -20.48 -0.95
CA MET A 71 11.53 -20.84 -0.94
C MET A 71 10.68 -19.84 -0.16
N ALA A 72 11.19 -19.32 0.97
CA ALA A 72 10.49 -18.31 1.76
C ALA A 72 10.37 -16.97 1.00
N VAL A 73 11.44 -16.53 0.31
CA VAL A 73 11.43 -15.29 -0.47
C VAL A 73 10.52 -15.39 -1.69
N VAL A 74 10.53 -16.52 -2.41
CA VAL A 74 9.65 -16.71 -3.57
C VAL A 74 8.17 -16.61 -3.19
N LYS A 75 7.79 -17.15 -2.02
CA LYS A 75 6.42 -17.03 -1.50
C LYS A 75 6.02 -15.61 -1.10
N LEU A 76 6.99 -14.70 -0.91
CA LEU A 76 6.73 -13.31 -0.53
C LEU A 76 6.50 -12.41 -1.75
N ILE A 77 6.98 -12.81 -2.94
CA ILE A 77 6.84 -12.01 -4.16
C ILE A 77 5.45 -12.23 -4.76
N ASP A 78 4.57 -11.24 -4.61
CA ASP A 78 3.25 -11.22 -5.28
C ASP A 78 3.31 -10.46 -6.61
N VAL A 79 3.53 -11.19 -7.71
CA VAL A 79 3.55 -10.65 -9.08
C VAL A 79 2.17 -10.15 -9.51
N GLY A 80 1.09 -10.72 -8.97
CA GLY A 80 -0.28 -10.33 -9.28
C GLY A 80 -0.59 -8.92 -8.78
N GLY A 81 -0.15 -8.61 -7.55
CA GLY A 81 -0.25 -7.28 -6.96
C GLY A 81 0.46 -6.21 -7.79
N VAL A 82 1.69 -6.50 -8.24
CA VAL A 82 2.47 -5.57 -9.10
C VAL A 82 1.76 -5.26 -10.41
N ARG A 83 1.21 -6.29 -11.08
CA ARG A 83 0.48 -6.11 -12.34
C ARG A 83 -0.81 -5.32 -12.16
N ARG A 84 -1.49 -5.49 -11.03
CA ARG A 84 -2.68 -4.71 -10.68
C ARG A 84 -2.31 -3.25 -10.46
N LEU A 85 -1.21 -2.97 -9.75
CA LEU A 85 -0.75 -1.61 -9.48
C LEU A 85 -0.46 -0.85 -10.78
N TRP A 86 0.20 -1.49 -11.75
CA TRP A 86 0.45 -0.92 -13.07
C TRP A 86 -0.83 -0.51 -13.83
N ARG A 87 -1.95 -1.22 -13.63
CA ARG A 87 -3.24 -0.90 -14.28
C ARG A 87 -4.00 0.23 -13.58
N ILE A 88 -3.76 0.45 -12.29
CA ILE A 88 -4.48 1.46 -11.49
C ILE A 88 -3.79 2.81 -11.62
N ASP A 89 -2.53 2.90 -11.20
CA ASP A 89 -1.76 4.15 -11.26
C ASP A 89 -0.30 3.89 -11.64
N LYS A 90 0.15 4.54 -12.70
CA LYS A 90 1.54 4.45 -13.18
C LYS A 90 2.52 5.18 -12.26
N ARG A 91 2.07 6.19 -11.52
CA ARG A 91 2.90 6.96 -10.58
C ARG A 91 3.31 6.09 -9.40
N ASP A 92 2.35 5.37 -8.80
CA ASP A 92 2.62 4.44 -7.70
C ASP A 92 3.54 3.30 -8.12
N PHE A 93 3.40 2.81 -9.36
CA PHE A 93 4.33 1.82 -9.90
C PHE A 93 5.77 2.36 -10.00
N ILE A 94 5.96 3.60 -10.45
CA ILE A 94 7.30 4.22 -10.52
C ILE A 94 7.91 4.34 -9.12
N VAL A 95 7.13 4.72 -8.10
CA VAL A 95 7.60 4.77 -6.71
C VAL A 95 8.02 3.39 -6.22
N MET A 96 7.22 2.36 -6.50
CA MET A 96 7.53 0.99 -6.11
C MET A 96 8.84 0.49 -6.75
N VAL A 97 9.04 0.73 -8.05
CA VAL A 97 10.27 0.34 -8.75
C VAL A 97 11.46 1.16 -8.27
N ALA A 98 11.29 2.47 -8.06
CA ALA A 98 12.35 3.31 -7.52
C ALA A 98 12.77 2.86 -6.12
N ALA A 99 11.82 2.51 -5.24
CA ALA A 99 12.10 1.96 -3.91
C ALA A 99 12.81 0.59 -3.97
N PHE A 100 12.41 -0.27 -4.90
CA PHE A 100 13.06 -1.56 -5.12
C PHE A 100 14.51 -1.39 -5.60
N LEU A 101 14.74 -0.53 -6.59
CA LEU A 101 16.09 -0.25 -7.09
C LEU A 101 16.95 0.45 -6.01
N ALA A 102 16.37 1.39 -5.26
CA ALA A 102 17.07 2.07 -4.18
C ALA A 102 17.54 1.10 -3.09
N THR A 103 16.68 0.14 -2.67
CA THR A 103 17.08 -0.88 -1.68
C THR A 103 18.10 -1.87 -2.23
N LEU A 104 18.05 -2.20 -3.52
CA LEU A 104 19.00 -3.10 -4.17
C LEU A 104 20.41 -2.49 -4.30
N PHE A 105 20.52 -1.21 -4.64
CA PHE A 105 21.81 -0.55 -4.88
C PHE A 105 22.40 0.12 -3.64
N LEU A 106 21.58 0.78 -2.81
CA LEU A 106 22.05 1.52 -1.64
C LEU A 106 21.97 0.67 -0.34
N GLY A 107 21.38 -0.52 -0.42
CA GLY A 107 21.10 -1.38 0.73
C GLY A 107 19.78 -1.03 1.41
N VAL A 108 19.34 -1.90 2.33
CA VAL A 108 18.00 -1.82 2.94
C VAL A 108 17.81 -0.54 3.74
N LEU A 109 18.80 -0.14 4.56
CA LEU A 109 18.68 1.03 5.43
C LEU A 109 18.50 2.34 4.61
N TYR A 110 19.44 2.62 3.70
CA TYR A 110 19.39 3.83 2.87
C TYR A 110 18.28 3.78 1.84
N GLY A 111 17.97 2.60 1.28
CA GLY A 111 16.89 2.43 0.33
C GLY A 111 15.51 2.73 0.92
N VAL A 112 15.25 2.31 2.16
CA VAL A 112 13.99 2.64 2.84
C VAL A 112 13.87 4.15 3.11
N VAL A 113 14.94 4.79 3.58
CA VAL A 113 14.94 6.25 3.80
C VAL A 113 14.71 7.02 2.50
N ALA A 114 15.39 6.63 1.42
CA ALA A 114 15.22 7.23 0.11
C ALA A 114 13.79 7.03 -0.44
N ALA A 115 13.23 5.82 -0.31
CA ALA A 115 11.87 5.50 -0.73
C ALA A 115 10.82 6.32 0.03
N MET A 116 10.98 6.46 1.35
CA MET A 116 10.12 7.32 2.17
C MET A 116 10.17 8.78 1.71
N GLY A 117 11.38 9.31 1.46
CA GLY A 117 11.55 10.66 0.92
C GLY A 117 10.87 10.85 -0.44
N PHE A 118 11.06 9.90 -1.35
CA PHE A 118 10.45 9.95 -2.69
C PHE A 118 8.92 9.90 -2.64
N SER A 119 8.37 9.03 -1.78
CA SER A 119 6.93 8.95 -1.55
C SER A 119 6.36 10.25 -0.99
N LEU A 120 7.08 10.91 -0.08
CA LEU A 120 6.64 12.18 0.51
C LEU A 120 6.60 13.30 -0.53
N VAL A 121 7.63 13.42 -1.38
CA VAL A 121 7.70 14.43 -2.44
C VAL A 121 6.52 14.28 -3.41
N ILE A 122 6.24 13.06 -3.85
CA ILE A 122 5.13 12.79 -4.78
C ILE A 122 3.78 13.06 -4.11
N PHE A 123 3.62 12.66 -2.85
CA PHE A 123 2.40 12.92 -2.09
C PHE A 123 2.11 14.42 -1.97
N ILE A 124 3.11 15.24 -1.67
CA ILE A 124 2.97 16.71 -1.62
C ILE A 124 2.59 17.28 -2.99
N GLY A 125 3.20 16.78 -4.07
CA GLY A 125 2.86 17.18 -5.44
C GLY A 125 1.42 16.84 -5.85
N MET A 126 0.86 15.75 -5.31
CA MET A 126 -0.55 15.41 -5.53
C MET A 126 -1.48 16.26 -4.66
N ALA A 127 -1.12 16.50 -3.40
CA ALA A 127 -1.93 17.31 -2.48
C ALA A 127 -2.10 18.77 -2.96
N THR A 128 -1.15 19.27 -3.75
CA THR A 128 -1.16 20.64 -4.28
C THR A 128 -1.95 20.82 -5.59
N GLN A 129 -2.38 19.73 -6.24
CA GLN A 129 -3.24 19.78 -7.43
C GLN A 129 -4.57 19.03 -7.18
N PRO A 130 -5.45 19.54 -6.30
CA PRO A 130 -6.77 18.94 -6.11
C PRO A 130 -7.56 19.07 -7.41
N ASN A 131 -8.02 17.94 -7.96
CA ASN A 131 -8.89 17.92 -9.12
C ASN A 131 -10.26 18.48 -8.69
N VAL A 132 -10.51 19.76 -8.95
CA VAL A 132 -11.79 20.40 -8.66
C VAL A 132 -12.78 19.93 -9.71
N GLU A 133 -13.63 18.98 -9.33
CA GLU A 133 -14.71 18.50 -10.20
C GLU A 133 -15.93 19.41 -10.04
N GLU A 134 -16.37 20.04 -11.13
CA GLU A 134 -17.56 20.88 -11.13
C GLU A 134 -18.82 19.99 -11.07
N LEU A 135 -19.65 20.17 -10.03
CA LEU A 135 -20.93 19.48 -9.90
C LEU A 135 -22.04 20.26 -10.62
N GLY A 136 -22.70 19.62 -11.58
CA GLY A 136 -23.89 20.17 -12.24
C GLY A 136 -25.13 19.91 -11.38
N ARG A 137 -26.00 20.92 -11.24
CA ARG A 137 -27.31 20.79 -10.60
C ARG A 137 -28.36 20.49 -11.66
N GLU A 138 -29.12 19.41 -11.47
CA GLU A 138 -30.25 19.08 -12.33
C GLU A 138 -31.42 20.05 -12.10
N THR A 139 -32.02 20.56 -13.18
CA THR A 139 -33.08 21.58 -13.13
C THR A 139 -34.29 21.08 -12.34
N GLY A 140 -34.62 21.75 -11.23
CA GLY A 140 -35.79 21.47 -10.41
C GLY A 140 -35.60 20.46 -9.26
N THR A 141 -34.39 19.93 -9.04
CA THR A 141 -34.10 19.06 -7.88
C THR A 141 -32.87 19.53 -7.09
N VAL A 142 -32.66 18.95 -5.89
CA VAL A 142 -31.47 19.17 -5.03
C VAL A 142 -30.38 18.13 -5.35
N ILE A 143 -30.51 17.39 -6.45
CA ILE A 143 -29.61 16.32 -6.81
C ILE A 143 -28.45 16.90 -7.63
N TYR A 144 -27.24 16.74 -7.11
CA TYR A 144 -26.00 17.09 -7.81
C TYR A 144 -25.44 15.83 -8.46
N ARG A 145 -25.12 15.91 -9.75
CA ARG A 145 -24.52 14.79 -10.49
C ARG A 145 -23.18 15.22 -11.08
N TYR A 146 -22.23 14.29 -11.06
CA TYR A 146 -20.93 14.46 -11.71
C TYR A 146 -21.11 14.67 -13.21
N VAL A 147 -20.56 15.76 -13.76
CA VAL A 147 -20.56 16.01 -15.19
C VAL A 147 -19.20 15.61 -15.76
N PRO A 148 -19.13 14.60 -16.65
CA PRO A 148 -17.84 14.16 -17.19
C PRO A 148 -17.17 15.27 -18.01
N PRO A 149 -15.84 15.42 -17.92
CA PRO A 149 -15.08 16.44 -18.63
C PRO A 149 -15.14 16.17 -20.13
N GLY A 150 -16.04 16.88 -20.82
CA GLY A 150 -16.29 16.73 -22.25
C GLY A 150 -17.74 17.00 -22.69
N ALA A 151 -18.72 16.85 -21.80
CA ALA A 151 -20.14 17.10 -22.14
C ALA A 151 -20.52 18.61 -22.13
N LEU A 152 -19.76 19.45 -21.40
CA LEU A 152 -20.08 20.88 -21.26
C LEU A 152 -19.81 21.72 -22.50
N ARG A 153 -18.96 21.28 -23.44
CA ARG A 153 -18.64 22.09 -24.64
C ARG A 153 -19.85 22.21 -25.58
N ALA A 154 -20.76 21.23 -25.56
CA ALA A 154 -22.02 21.28 -26.30
C ALA A 154 -23.13 22.05 -25.55
N SER A 155 -23.26 21.85 -24.24
CA SER A 155 -24.30 22.55 -23.44
C SER A 155 -24.00 24.02 -23.17
N VAL A 156 -22.74 24.43 -23.00
CA VAL A 156 -22.38 25.85 -22.78
C VAL A 156 -22.57 26.67 -24.07
N CYS A 157 -22.30 26.10 -25.25
CA CYS A 157 -22.57 26.78 -26.52
C CYS A 157 -24.10 26.93 -26.78
N PHE A 158 -24.91 26.00 -26.28
CA PHE A 158 -26.37 26.08 -26.35
C PHE A 158 -26.91 27.15 -25.37
N PHE A 159 -26.43 27.14 -24.12
CA PHE A 159 -26.87 28.09 -23.09
C PHE A 159 -26.39 29.54 -23.31
N LEU A 160 -25.20 29.75 -23.89
CA LEU A 160 -24.76 31.10 -24.30
C LEU A 160 -25.59 31.65 -25.46
N LYS A 161 -26.08 30.81 -26.37
CA LYS A 161 -26.95 31.22 -27.47
C LYS A 161 -28.31 31.68 -26.95
N ASP A 162 -28.90 30.94 -26.02
CA ASP A 162 -30.19 31.32 -25.40
C ASP A 162 -30.06 32.55 -24.49
N CYS A 163 -28.97 32.67 -23.73
CA CYS A 163 -28.77 33.82 -22.84
C CYS A 163 -28.47 35.12 -23.60
N LEU A 164 -27.74 35.08 -24.73
CA LEU A 164 -27.52 36.24 -25.60
C LEU A 164 -28.78 36.68 -26.36
N ILE A 165 -29.71 35.76 -26.62
CA ILE A 165 -31.02 36.10 -27.21
C ILE A 165 -31.93 36.72 -26.14
N GLN A 166 -31.88 36.25 -24.88
CA GLN A 166 -32.70 36.80 -23.80
C GLN A 166 -32.23 38.15 -23.24
N THR A 167 -30.92 38.42 -23.21
CA THR A 167 -30.39 39.72 -22.73
C THR A 167 -30.55 40.86 -23.75
N ARG A 168 -30.71 40.56 -25.05
CA ARG A 168 -30.98 41.58 -26.08
C ARG A 168 -32.43 42.09 -26.09
N ALA A 169 -33.35 41.38 -25.43
CA ALA A 169 -34.77 41.76 -25.34
C ALA A 169 -35.11 42.62 -24.10
N ARG A 170 -34.19 42.80 -23.15
CA ARG A 170 -34.43 43.49 -21.87
C ARG A 170 -33.81 44.88 -21.75
N VAL A 171 -33.27 45.43 -22.83
CA VAL A 171 -32.70 46.80 -22.88
C VAL A 171 -33.36 47.58 -24.02
N ARG A 172 -34.65 47.91 -23.87
CA ARG A 172 -35.22 49.13 -24.45
C ARG A 172 -35.82 49.96 -23.30
N PRO A 173 -35.30 51.17 -23.04
CA PRO A 173 -35.83 52.05 -22.02
C PRO A 173 -37.15 52.66 -22.49
N ALA A 174 -38.17 52.66 -21.63
CA ALA A 174 -39.35 53.51 -21.79
C ALA A 174 -39.35 54.50 -20.62
N THR A 175 -39.10 55.75 -21.01
CA THR A 175 -39.53 57.00 -20.39
C THR A 175 -40.90 56.92 -19.74
#